data_AF-A0A7Y9HJL6-F1
#
_entry.id   AF-A0A7Y9HJL6-F1
#
_cell.length_a   1.000
_cell.length_b   1.000
_cell.length_c   1.000
_cell.angle_alpha   90.00
_cell.angle_beta   90.00
_cell.angle_gamma   90.00
#
_symmetry.space_group_name_H-M   'P 1'
#
loop_
_entity.id
_entity.type
_entity.pdbx_description
1 polymer ?
#
loop_
_entity_poly.entity_id
_entity_poly.type
_entity_poly.pdbx_seq_one_letter_code
_entity_poly.pdbx_strand_id
1 'polypeptide(L)'
;MPEVRQGQAPQPLARQEFHLQFMRSFTDPTFEPVQAALAQVEEIAWKNYQDGRKSPVTQKAGSEFADPDYDLSVEWKATRDRLLVAEQRQKDPQTRSRVLLIIGAARNDGSCPGEISKTFRMSLWAKEVLEAAQIEVDVLDLSQLISGYDLHIHPCKGCVSTAMPLCHWPCSCYPNHGERQVNDWMAEIYEKWVAAHGVIILTPTYWYQAPSVLKLMIDRLVCADGGNPDPTTTHGKKAAEAKALELKGWDYPKHLAGRAYGLVVHGDVAGTESLRRNLADWLDWMGLIDAGKQSALDRYVGYYESYADSHATLDKDEAFQEEVRNVARSVAAAVGQLRQGALHKPDEAITPARPK
;
A
#
# COMPACT_ATOMS: atom_id res chain seq x y z
N MET A 1 2.88 -17.61 28.38
CA MET A 1 2.97 -16.75 27.17
C MET A 1 4.05 -17.30 26.25
N PRO A 2 3.87 -17.27 24.92
CA PRO A 2 4.87 -17.77 23.98
C PRO A 2 6.15 -16.93 24.08
N GLU A 3 7.30 -17.59 24.19
CA GLU A 3 8.60 -16.95 24.31
C GLU A 3 8.93 -16.10 23.07
N VAL A 4 9.57 -14.94 23.26
CA VAL A 4 10.07 -14.11 22.16
C VAL A 4 11.45 -14.63 21.75
N ARG A 5 11.62 -14.97 20.47
CA ARG A 5 12.89 -15.45 19.92
C ARG A 5 13.72 -14.25 19.42
N GLN A 6 15.01 -14.23 19.74
CA GLN A 6 15.95 -13.16 19.39
C GLN A 6 17.26 -13.78 18.85
N GLY A 7 18.11 -12.97 18.19
CA GLY A 7 19.46 -13.37 17.76
C GLY A 7 19.75 -13.32 16.26
N GLN A 8 18.77 -12.96 15.41
CA GLN A 8 18.98 -12.85 13.96
C GLN A 8 19.64 -11.52 13.54
N ALA A 9 19.35 -10.43 14.25
CA ALA A 9 19.87 -9.11 13.90
C ALA A 9 21.38 -9.03 14.20
N PRO A 10 22.20 -8.52 13.28
CA PRO A 10 23.61 -8.23 13.57
C PRO A 10 23.72 -7.08 14.58
N GLN A 11 24.93 -6.87 15.10
CA GLN A 11 25.23 -5.67 15.89
C GLN A 11 25.02 -4.39 15.04
N PRO A 12 24.66 -3.25 15.65
CA PRO A 12 24.65 -1.96 14.96
C PRO A 12 25.99 -1.67 14.28
N LEU A 13 25.95 -0.90 13.19
CA LEU A 13 27.15 -0.52 12.43
C LEU A 13 28.19 0.15 13.34
N ALA A 14 29.47 -0.13 13.10
CA ALA A 14 30.53 0.65 13.72
C ALA A 14 30.59 2.07 13.13
N ARG A 15 31.16 3.03 13.88
CA ARG A 15 31.25 4.46 13.48
C ARG A 15 31.81 4.66 12.07
N GLN A 16 32.84 3.91 11.70
CA GLN A 16 33.49 4.02 10.38
C GLN A 16 32.61 3.45 9.26
N GLU A 17 31.91 2.34 9.50
CA GLU A 17 31.00 1.73 8.52
C GLU A 17 29.79 2.62 8.26
N PHE A 18 29.25 3.23 9.32
CA PHE A 18 28.17 4.21 9.20
C PHE A 18 28.61 5.40 8.34
N HIS A 19 29.80 5.96 8.59
CA HIS A 19 30.36 7.06 7.80
C HIS A 19 30.41 6.72 6.31
N LEU A 20 30.96 5.54 5.98
CA LEU A 20 31.03 5.06 4.59
C LEU A 20 29.64 4.94 3.96
N GLN A 21 28.62 4.50 4.71
CA GLN A 21 27.26 4.41 4.18
C GLN A 21 26.59 5.77 4.02
N PHE A 22 26.74 6.67 5.00
CA PHE A 22 26.18 8.03 4.95
C PHE A 22 26.74 8.83 3.77
N MET A 23 28.06 8.79 3.57
CA MET A 23 28.73 9.58 2.54
C MET A 23 28.45 9.11 1.10
N ARG A 24 27.91 7.90 0.88
CA ARG A 24 27.57 7.40 -0.46
C ARG A 24 26.65 8.35 -1.23
N SER A 25 25.68 8.96 -0.56
CA SER A 25 24.75 9.92 -1.18
C SER A 25 25.41 11.25 -1.57
N PHE A 26 26.64 11.51 -1.13
CA PHE A 26 27.34 12.79 -1.28
C PHE A 26 28.70 12.63 -1.99
N THR A 27 28.83 11.59 -2.82
CA THR A 27 30.10 11.27 -3.51
C THR A 27 30.39 12.19 -4.69
N ASP A 28 29.36 12.85 -5.23
CA ASP A 28 29.51 13.75 -6.38
C ASP A 28 30.44 14.94 -6.04
N PRO A 29 31.41 15.31 -6.91
CA PRO A 29 32.35 16.39 -6.66
C PRO A 29 31.69 17.75 -6.34
N THR A 30 30.44 17.96 -6.74
CA THR A 30 29.68 19.18 -6.38
C THR A 30 29.46 19.32 -4.88
N PHE A 31 29.61 18.25 -4.08
CA PHE A 31 29.59 18.30 -2.62
C PHE A 31 30.95 18.65 -1.98
N GLU A 32 32.06 18.69 -2.74
CA GLU A 32 33.40 19.03 -2.21
C GLU A 32 33.44 20.36 -1.43
N PRO A 33 32.82 21.46 -1.93
CA PRO A 33 32.86 22.74 -1.21
C PRO A 33 32.15 22.71 0.16
N VAL A 34 31.32 21.69 0.43
CA VAL A 34 30.49 21.59 1.65
C VAL A 34 30.82 20.38 2.54
N GLN A 35 31.96 19.71 2.32
CA GLN A 35 32.35 18.52 3.10
C GLN A 35 32.38 18.75 4.61
N ALA A 36 32.86 19.91 5.07
CA ALA A 36 32.90 20.23 6.49
C ALA A 36 31.50 20.32 7.13
N ALA A 37 30.50 20.78 6.36
CA ALA A 37 29.11 20.79 6.81
C ALA A 37 28.52 19.37 6.81
N LEU A 38 28.82 18.57 5.79
CA LEU A 38 28.39 17.16 5.73
C LEU A 38 28.92 16.36 6.92
N ALA A 39 30.16 16.57 7.35
CA ALA A 39 30.71 15.91 8.54
C ALA A 39 29.94 16.25 9.83
N GLN A 40 29.44 17.50 9.95
CA GLN A 40 28.62 17.91 11.09
C GLN A 40 27.24 17.23 11.06
N VAL A 41 26.62 17.14 9.88
CA VAL A 41 25.33 16.45 9.70
C VAL A 41 25.47 14.95 9.96
N GLU A 42 26.55 14.34 9.47
CA GLU A 42 26.87 12.93 9.64
C GLU A 42 27.00 12.55 11.11
N GLU A 43 27.65 13.39 11.92
CA GLU A 43 27.79 13.17 13.37
C GLU A 43 26.44 13.17 14.10
N ILE A 44 25.49 14.01 13.67
CA ILE A 44 24.13 14.02 14.21
C ILE A 44 23.35 12.78 13.74
N ALA A 45 23.48 12.41 12.46
CA ALA A 45 22.85 11.22 11.90
C ALA A 45 23.35 9.95 12.60
N TRP A 46 24.65 9.88 12.91
CA TRP A 46 25.26 8.78 13.68
C TRP A 46 24.62 8.65 15.06
N LYS A 47 24.49 9.75 15.81
CA LYS A 47 23.83 9.76 17.13
C LYS A 47 22.38 9.29 17.04
N ASN A 48 21.63 9.78 16.05
CA ASN A 48 20.24 9.36 15.84
C ASN A 48 20.12 7.85 15.54
N TYR A 49 21.05 7.29 14.76
CA TYR A 49 21.12 5.86 14.48
C TYR A 49 21.45 5.05 15.73
N GLN A 50 22.50 5.44 16.46
CA GLN A 50 22.95 4.75 17.67
C GLN A 50 21.89 4.75 18.77
N ASP A 51 21.19 5.87 18.95
CA ASP A 51 20.14 6.04 19.94
C ASP A 51 18.80 5.41 19.50
N GLY A 52 18.73 4.83 18.30
CA GLY A 52 17.51 4.20 17.77
C GLY A 52 16.34 5.18 17.65
N ARG A 53 16.61 6.45 17.30
CA ARG A 53 15.60 7.53 17.27
C ARG A 53 14.63 7.38 16.11
N LYS A 54 13.73 6.41 16.21
CA LYS A 54 12.72 6.11 15.21
C LYS A 54 11.72 7.24 15.01
N SER A 55 11.13 7.73 16.10
CA SER A 55 10.10 8.78 16.10
C SER A 55 10.66 10.01 16.84
N PRO A 56 11.06 11.07 16.13
CA PRO A 56 11.82 12.18 16.71
C PRO A 56 10.97 13.08 17.61
N VAL A 57 9.66 13.16 17.32
CA VAL A 57 8.69 14.00 18.05
C VAL A 57 7.55 13.11 18.54
N THR A 58 7.31 13.15 19.85
CA THR A 58 6.23 12.43 20.50
C THR A 58 5.39 13.35 21.37
N GLN A 59 4.17 12.93 21.66
CA GLN A 59 3.28 13.57 22.63
C GLN A 59 2.49 12.51 23.40
N LYS A 60 1.90 12.88 24.54
CA LYS A 60 1.01 11.98 25.27
C LYS A 60 -0.16 11.56 24.39
N ALA A 61 -0.47 10.25 24.40
CA ALA A 61 -1.47 9.65 23.52
C ALA A 61 -2.85 10.29 23.73
N GLY A 62 -3.23 10.52 24.99
CA GLY A 62 -4.52 11.10 25.39
C GLY A 62 -5.59 10.05 25.71
N SER A 63 -6.73 10.49 26.22
CA SER A 63 -7.77 9.63 26.81
C SER A 63 -8.49 8.69 25.83
N GLU A 64 -8.26 8.83 24.53
CA GLU A 64 -8.84 7.96 23.49
C GLU A 64 -8.04 6.64 23.31
N PHE A 65 -6.87 6.53 23.93
CA PHE A 65 -6.00 5.34 23.87
C PHE A 65 -6.00 4.58 25.20
N ALA A 66 -5.66 3.29 25.15
CA ALA A 66 -5.61 2.40 26.32
C ALA A 66 -4.59 2.84 27.38
N ASP A 67 -3.44 3.39 26.97
CA ASP A 67 -2.49 4.09 27.83
C ASP A 67 -2.38 5.57 27.41
N PRO A 68 -3.10 6.48 28.08
CA PRO A 68 -3.10 7.92 27.78
C PRO A 68 -1.73 8.60 27.94
N ASP A 69 -0.87 8.06 28.80
CA ASP A 69 0.42 8.64 29.18
C ASP A 69 1.58 8.15 28.29
N TYR A 70 1.31 7.24 27.34
CA TYR A 70 2.28 6.77 26.37
C TYR A 70 2.76 7.90 25.46
N ASP A 71 4.09 7.97 25.23
CA ASP A 71 4.69 8.91 24.27
C ASP A 71 4.50 8.40 22.83
N LEU A 72 3.43 8.87 22.20
CA LEU A 72 3.01 8.47 20.86
C LEU A 72 3.62 9.38 19.78
N SER A 73 4.02 8.80 18.64
CA SER A 73 4.51 9.56 17.49
C SER A 73 3.45 10.55 16.98
N VAL A 74 3.81 11.83 16.91
CA VAL A 74 2.94 12.90 16.39
C VAL A 74 2.56 12.64 14.93
N GLU A 75 3.50 12.17 14.12
CA GLU A 75 3.27 11.88 12.69
C GLU A 75 2.35 10.68 12.48
N TRP A 76 2.49 9.65 13.31
CA TRP A 76 1.58 8.50 13.27
C TRP A 76 0.16 8.93 13.64
N LYS A 77 0.02 9.74 14.71
CA LYS A 77 -1.28 10.28 15.14
C LYS A 77 -1.91 11.13 14.04
N ALA A 78 -1.15 12.04 13.42
CA ALA A 78 -1.62 12.86 12.31
C ALA A 78 -2.10 12.01 11.12
N THR A 79 -1.42 10.91 10.81
CA THR A 79 -1.85 9.99 9.76
C THR A 79 -3.14 9.28 10.14
N ARG A 80 -3.23 8.71 11.35
CA ARG A 80 -4.47 8.10 11.87
C ARG A 80 -5.64 9.07 11.76
N ASP A 81 -5.46 10.32 12.19
CA ASP A 81 -6.54 11.30 12.23
C ASP A 81 -7.02 11.66 10.81
N ARG A 82 -6.12 11.75 9.82
CA ARG A 82 -6.52 11.88 8.40
C ARG A 82 -7.33 10.67 7.92
N LEU A 83 -6.93 9.44 8.29
CA LEU A 83 -7.69 8.24 7.93
C LEU A 83 -9.09 8.23 8.55
N LEU A 84 -9.24 8.65 9.81
CA LEU A 84 -10.56 8.76 10.44
C LEU A 84 -11.47 9.75 9.71
N VAL A 85 -10.93 10.90 9.28
CA VAL A 85 -11.69 11.86 8.46
C VAL A 85 -12.07 11.29 7.10
N ALA A 86 -11.14 10.61 6.42
CA ALA A 86 -11.41 9.94 5.14
C ALA A 86 -12.48 8.85 5.29
N GLU A 87 -12.44 8.07 6.37
CA GLU A 87 -13.42 7.02 6.65
C GLU A 87 -14.81 7.62 6.92
N GLN A 88 -14.90 8.67 7.74
CA GLN A 88 -16.15 9.37 8.00
C GLN A 88 -16.79 9.88 6.69
N ARG A 89 -15.99 10.48 5.81
CA ARG A 89 -16.46 10.96 4.51
C ARG A 89 -16.90 9.80 3.59
N GLN A 90 -16.18 8.68 3.60
CA GLN A 90 -16.51 7.50 2.80
C GLN A 90 -17.82 6.86 3.28
N LYS A 91 -18.05 6.80 4.59
CA LYS A 91 -19.27 6.23 5.19
C LYS A 91 -20.51 7.13 5.06
N ASP A 92 -20.34 8.42 4.79
CA ASP A 92 -21.46 9.34 4.61
C ASP A 92 -22.23 9.05 3.31
N PRO A 93 -23.53 8.69 3.36
CA PRO A 93 -24.35 8.41 2.17
C PRO A 93 -24.59 9.64 1.28
N GLN A 94 -24.33 10.86 1.76
CA GLN A 94 -24.50 12.10 1.00
C GLN A 94 -23.28 12.44 0.13
N THR A 95 -22.12 11.84 0.40
CA THR A 95 -20.91 12.10 -0.39
C THR A 95 -20.97 11.39 -1.74
N ARG A 96 -20.14 11.85 -2.68
CA ARG A 96 -20.01 11.16 -3.97
C ARG A 96 -19.27 9.84 -3.78
N SER A 97 -19.70 8.84 -4.56
CA SER A 97 -18.93 7.61 -4.75
C SER A 97 -17.53 7.93 -5.24
N ARG A 98 -16.56 7.12 -4.81
CA ARG A 98 -15.13 7.31 -5.10
C ARG A 98 -14.48 5.98 -5.46
N VAL A 99 -13.70 5.95 -6.53
CA VAL A 99 -12.94 4.78 -6.96
C VAL A 99 -11.46 5.11 -7.08
N LEU A 100 -10.61 4.24 -6.53
CA LEU A 100 -9.16 4.33 -6.64
C LEU A 100 -8.67 3.47 -7.81
N LEU A 101 -8.05 4.09 -8.81
CA LEU A 101 -7.33 3.41 -9.89
C LEU A 101 -5.86 3.28 -9.51
N ILE A 102 -5.35 2.05 -9.47
CA ILE A 102 -3.96 1.77 -9.14
C ILE A 102 -3.24 1.29 -10.39
N ILE A 103 -2.23 2.04 -10.82
CA ILE A 103 -1.34 1.67 -11.91
C ILE A 103 -0.15 0.92 -11.30
N GLY A 104 -0.15 -0.39 -11.48
CA GLY A 104 0.88 -1.30 -10.96
C GLY A 104 2.16 -1.36 -11.81
N ALA A 105 2.23 -0.65 -12.93
CA ALA A 105 3.44 -0.62 -13.75
C ALA A 105 4.57 0.16 -13.03
N ALA A 106 5.79 -0.38 -13.06
CA ALA A 106 6.96 0.29 -12.49
C ALA A 106 7.58 1.35 -13.43
N ARG A 107 7.10 1.46 -14.67
CA ARG A 107 7.69 2.31 -15.71
C ARG A 107 6.78 3.47 -16.12
N ASN A 108 7.41 4.57 -16.47
CA ASN A 108 6.86 5.71 -17.21
C ASN A 108 7.95 6.36 -18.09
N ASP A 109 7.56 7.37 -18.86
CA ASP A 109 8.43 8.15 -19.76
C ASP A 109 9.43 9.08 -19.05
N GLY A 110 9.25 9.33 -17.75
CA GLY A 110 10.22 10.02 -16.89
C GLY A 110 11.32 9.12 -16.32
N SER A 111 11.41 7.85 -16.74
CA SER A 111 12.40 6.88 -16.26
C SER A 111 13.09 6.16 -17.44
N CYS A 112 14.02 5.23 -17.15
CA CYS A 112 14.84 4.54 -18.16
C CYS A 112 14.10 4.02 -19.41
N PRO A 113 12.85 3.54 -19.33
CA PRO A 113 12.14 3.03 -20.51
C PRO A 113 11.66 4.10 -21.50
N GLY A 114 11.65 5.39 -21.15
CA GLY A 114 11.39 6.51 -22.07
C GLY A 114 10.01 6.56 -22.73
N GLU A 115 9.04 5.77 -22.27
CA GLU A 115 7.69 5.70 -22.82
C GLU A 115 6.67 5.39 -21.70
N ILE A 116 5.46 5.94 -21.82
CA ILE A 116 4.35 5.65 -20.92
C ILE A 116 4.03 4.15 -20.91
N SER A 117 3.46 3.64 -19.80
CA SER A 117 3.06 2.24 -19.74
C SER A 117 1.72 1.99 -20.45
N LYS A 118 1.55 0.79 -21.03
CA LYS A 118 0.23 0.30 -21.49
C LYS A 118 -0.82 0.39 -20.36
N THR A 119 -0.41 0.10 -19.13
CA THR A 119 -1.25 0.18 -17.91
C THR A 119 -1.77 1.60 -17.65
N PHE A 120 -0.93 2.62 -17.81
CA PHE A 120 -1.35 4.02 -17.67
C PHE A 120 -2.46 4.34 -18.68
N ARG A 121 -2.30 3.92 -19.95
CA ARG A 121 -3.32 4.10 -20.98
C ARG A 121 -4.65 3.41 -20.61
N MET A 122 -4.58 2.18 -20.10
CA MET A 122 -5.77 1.45 -19.61
C MET A 122 -6.48 2.20 -18.48
N SER A 123 -5.72 2.84 -17.58
CA SER A 123 -6.30 3.62 -16.48
C SER A 123 -7.08 4.84 -16.98
N LEU A 124 -6.69 5.43 -18.11
CA LEU A 124 -7.42 6.56 -18.72
C LEU A 124 -8.80 6.12 -19.22
N TRP A 125 -8.91 4.93 -19.84
CA TRP A 125 -10.20 4.38 -20.29
C TRP A 125 -11.11 4.05 -19.11
N ALA A 126 -10.55 3.46 -18.04
CA ALA A 126 -11.30 3.19 -16.82
C ALA A 126 -11.79 4.50 -16.15
N LYS A 127 -10.92 5.51 -16.09
CA LYS A 127 -11.23 6.84 -15.56
C LYS A 127 -12.38 7.50 -16.32
N GLU A 128 -12.33 7.50 -17.64
CA GLU A 128 -13.40 8.05 -18.50
C GLU A 128 -14.78 7.45 -18.16
N VAL A 129 -14.85 6.12 -18.04
CA VAL A 129 -16.07 5.41 -17.69
C VAL A 129 -16.59 5.80 -16.30
N LEU A 130 -15.70 5.87 -15.30
CA LEU A 130 -16.08 6.21 -13.93
C LEU A 130 -16.55 7.66 -13.82
N GLU A 131 -15.88 8.60 -14.48
CA GLU A 131 -16.26 10.01 -14.52
C GLU A 131 -17.61 10.21 -15.23
N ALA A 132 -17.87 9.47 -16.31
CA ALA A 132 -19.17 9.47 -16.97
C ALA A 132 -20.28 8.94 -16.03
N ALA A 133 -19.96 8.00 -15.14
CA ALA A 133 -20.84 7.51 -14.08
C ALA A 133 -20.92 8.45 -12.84
N GLN A 134 -20.34 9.66 -12.91
CA GLN A 134 -20.31 10.65 -11.82
C GLN A 134 -19.62 10.15 -10.54
N ILE A 135 -18.66 9.23 -10.67
CA ILE A 135 -17.80 8.75 -9.58
C ILE A 135 -16.53 9.60 -9.52
N GLU A 136 -16.13 10.01 -8.32
CA GLU A 136 -14.83 10.65 -8.10
C GLU A 136 -13.70 9.63 -8.29
N VAL A 137 -12.68 9.98 -9.08
CA VAL A 137 -11.57 9.06 -9.39
C VAL A 137 -10.27 9.56 -8.78
N ASP A 138 -9.67 8.74 -7.93
CA ASP A 138 -8.26 8.90 -7.51
C ASP A 138 -7.38 8.02 -8.37
N VAL A 139 -6.24 8.53 -8.81
CA VAL A 139 -5.22 7.74 -9.50
C VAL A 139 -3.98 7.63 -8.61
N LEU A 140 -3.53 6.39 -8.38
CA LEU A 140 -2.28 6.05 -7.73
C LEU A 140 -1.34 5.41 -8.77
N ASP A 141 -0.35 6.18 -9.20
CA ASP A 141 0.67 5.70 -10.14
C ASP A 141 1.94 5.26 -9.41
N LEU A 142 2.13 3.95 -9.28
CA LEU A 142 3.26 3.38 -8.56
C LEU A 142 4.59 3.50 -9.31
N SER A 143 4.59 3.91 -10.58
CA SER A 143 5.82 4.21 -11.33
C SER A 143 6.57 5.42 -10.76
N GLN A 144 5.90 6.28 -9.98
CA GLN A 144 6.52 7.41 -9.29
C GLN A 144 7.58 6.98 -8.26
N LEU A 145 7.55 5.73 -7.79
CA LEU A 145 8.62 5.18 -6.95
C LEU A 145 9.95 5.03 -7.70
N ILE A 146 9.91 5.04 -9.03
CA ILE A 146 11.10 4.90 -9.88
C ILE A 146 11.50 6.25 -10.50
N SER A 147 10.52 7.06 -10.93
CA SER A 147 10.80 8.36 -11.56
C SER A 147 10.89 9.53 -10.58
N GLY A 148 10.38 9.37 -9.36
CA GLY A 148 10.39 10.40 -8.32
C GLY A 148 11.74 10.51 -7.61
N TYR A 149 12.04 11.70 -7.09
CA TYR A 149 13.22 11.91 -6.26
C TYR A 149 12.95 11.42 -4.83
N ASP A 150 13.67 10.38 -4.41
CA ASP A 150 13.70 9.86 -3.03
C ASP A 150 12.32 9.51 -2.42
N LEU A 151 11.40 9.01 -3.26
CA LEU A 151 10.07 8.52 -2.84
C LEU A 151 10.08 6.99 -2.74
N HIS A 152 9.69 6.44 -1.59
CA HIS A 152 9.79 5.00 -1.33
C HIS A 152 8.48 4.41 -0.82
N ILE A 153 8.30 3.11 -1.07
CA ILE A 153 7.52 2.26 -0.17
C ILE A 153 8.52 1.30 0.45
N HIS A 154 8.85 1.50 1.72
CA HIS A 154 9.79 0.60 2.38
C HIS A 154 9.12 -0.78 2.63
N PRO A 155 9.86 -1.89 2.55
CA PRO A 155 9.29 -3.23 2.67
C PRO A 155 8.51 -3.47 3.98
N CYS A 156 7.50 -4.34 3.95
CA CYS A 156 6.84 -4.75 5.18
C CYS A 156 7.81 -5.49 6.11
N LYS A 157 7.84 -5.13 7.40
CA LYS A 157 8.67 -5.81 8.43
C LYS A 157 8.02 -7.11 8.95
N GLY A 158 6.84 -7.49 8.46
CA GLY A 158 6.17 -8.74 8.84
C GLY A 158 5.74 -8.82 10.31
N CYS A 159 5.37 -7.69 10.94
CA CYS A 159 5.01 -7.67 12.37
C CYS A 159 3.88 -8.66 12.72
N VAL A 160 2.93 -8.84 11.80
CA VAL A 160 1.83 -9.81 11.92
C VAL A 160 2.31 -11.25 12.17
N SER A 161 3.48 -11.63 11.63
CA SER A 161 4.05 -12.97 11.81
C SER A 161 4.59 -13.20 13.23
N THR A 162 4.70 -12.15 14.05
CA THR A 162 4.96 -12.28 15.49
C THR A 162 3.67 -12.39 16.28
N ALA A 163 2.74 -11.46 16.03
CA ALA A 163 1.37 -11.45 16.52
C ALA A 163 0.58 -10.39 15.74
N MET A 164 -0.69 -10.63 15.42
CA MET A 164 -1.50 -9.65 14.67
C MET A 164 -1.55 -8.26 15.33
N PRO A 165 -1.72 -8.12 16.67
CA PRO A 165 -1.74 -6.82 17.32
C PRO A 165 -0.40 -6.07 17.32
N LEU A 166 0.71 -6.75 16.97
CA LEU A 166 2.00 -6.09 16.77
C LEU A 166 2.03 -5.32 15.44
N CYS A 167 1.22 -5.71 14.46
CA CYS A 167 0.96 -4.91 13.27
C CYS A 167 0.01 -3.78 13.67
N HIS A 168 0.32 -2.51 13.38
CA HIS A 168 -0.56 -1.39 13.76
C HIS A 168 -1.27 -0.85 12.53
N TRP A 169 -2.46 -0.29 12.71
CA TRP A 169 -3.23 0.41 11.67
C TRP A 169 -3.42 1.90 12.03
N PRO A 170 -2.93 2.85 11.22
CA PRO A 170 -1.99 2.66 10.11
C PRO A 170 -0.63 2.12 10.59
N CYS A 171 0.19 1.62 9.66
CA CYS A 171 1.47 1.01 10.00
C CYS A 171 2.41 2.01 10.69
N SER A 172 2.80 1.73 11.94
CA SER A 172 3.77 2.57 12.67
C SER A 172 5.23 2.18 12.45
N CYS A 173 5.55 1.25 11.54
CA CYS A 173 6.94 0.85 11.30
C CYS A 173 7.77 1.93 10.60
N TYR A 174 7.11 2.82 9.86
CA TYR A 174 7.70 3.92 9.12
C TYR A 174 6.98 5.24 9.46
N PRO A 175 7.67 6.39 9.26
CA PRO A 175 9.10 6.46 8.99
C PRO A 175 9.94 6.02 10.21
N ASN A 176 11.19 5.68 9.94
CA ASN A 176 12.21 5.44 10.97
C ASN A 176 13.37 6.40 10.71
N HIS A 177 13.39 7.50 11.45
CA HIS A 177 14.36 8.58 11.26
C HIS A 177 15.79 8.16 11.61
N GLY A 178 15.97 7.29 12.61
CA GLY A 178 17.28 6.75 12.99
C GLY A 178 17.90 5.84 11.92
N GLU A 179 17.08 5.15 11.13
CA GLU A 179 17.53 4.24 10.06
C GLU A 179 17.48 4.87 8.66
N ARG A 180 17.22 6.18 8.54
CA ARG A 180 17.01 6.88 7.25
C ARG A 180 15.94 6.20 6.38
N GLN A 181 14.94 5.58 7.01
CA GLN A 181 13.74 5.08 6.34
C GLN A 181 12.67 6.18 6.41
N VAL A 182 13.03 7.31 5.80
CA VAL A 182 12.22 8.53 5.69
C VAL A 182 11.75 8.63 4.23
N ASN A 183 10.65 9.35 3.96
CA ASN A 183 10.01 9.43 2.63
C ASN A 183 9.23 8.15 2.23
N ASP A 184 8.58 7.50 3.20
CA ASP A 184 7.63 6.40 2.96
C ASP A 184 6.27 6.94 2.47
N TRP A 185 5.80 6.50 1.31
CA TRP A 185 4.58 6.99 0.66
C TRP A 185 3.28 6.33 1.16
N MET A 186 3.38 5.43 2.13
CA MET A 186 2.22 4.64 2.54
C MET A 186 1.16 5.45 3.27
N ALA A 187 1.51 6.56 3.92
CA ALA A 187 0.56 7.39 4.66
C ALA A 187 -0.55 7.94 3.73
N GLU A 188 -0.17 8.48 2.58
CA GLU A 188 -1.09 8.97 1.55
C GLU A 188 -1.82 7.83 0.85
N ILE A 189 -1.15 6.70 0.63
CA ILE A 189 -1.77 5.52 0.02
C ILE A 189 -2.87 4.98 0.93
N TYR A 190 -2.64 4.85 2.25
CA TYR A 190 -3.67 4.43 3.20
C TYR A 190 -4.89 5.34 3.13
N GLU A 191 -4.70 6.66 3.03
CA GLU A 191 -5.78 7.64 2.93
C GLU A 191 -6.63 7.43 1.65
N LYS A 192 -5.98 7.18 0.51
CA LYS A 192 -6.67 6.86 -0.75
C LYS A 192 -7.48 5.56 -0.65
N TRP A 193 -6.92 4.52 -0.03
CA TRP A 193 -7.64 3.27 0.20
C TRP A 193 -8.84 3.46 1.12
N VAL A 194 -8.68 4.21 2.21
CA VAL A 194 -9.76 4.50 3.16
C VAL A 194 -10.87 5.33 2.50
N ALA A 195 -10.54 6.32 1.69
CA ALA A 195 -11.52 7.17 1.02
C ALA A 195 -12.32 6.43 -0.09
N ALA A 196 -11.78 5.36 -0.65
CA ALA A 196 -12.37 4.65 -1.78
C ALA A 196 -13.59 3.80 -1.36
N HIS A 197 -14.60 3.75 -2.25
CA HIS A 197 -15.71 2.79 -2.20
C HIS A 197 -15.46 1.58 -3.09
N GLY A 198 -14.65 1.76 -4.14
CA GLY A 198 -14.16 0.67 -4.98
C GLY A 198 -12.71 0.90 -5.42
N VAL A 199 -12.02 -0.17 -5.79
CA VAL A 199 -10.63 -0.12 -6.24
C VAL A 199 -10.48 -0.89 -7.55
N ILE A 200 -9.74 -0.34 -8.51
CA ILE A 200 -9.34 -1.07 -9.72
C ILE A 200 -7.83 -1.13 -9.78
N ILE A 201 -7.29 -2.35 -9.76
CA ILE A 201 -5.85 -2.58 -9.93
C ILE A 201 -5.59 -2.93 -11.39
N LEU A 202 -4.88 -2.05 -12.09
CA LEU A 202 -4.39 -2.29 -13.44
C LEU A 202 -2.90 -2.60 -13.36
N THR A 203 -2.45 -3.74 -13.85
CA THR A 203 -1.05 -4.14 -13.69
C THR A 203 -0.55 -5.01 -14.83
N PRO A 204 0.71 -4.84 -15.28
CA PRO A 204 1.38 -5.88 -16.04
C PRO A 204 1.73 -7.06 -15.12
N THR A 205 2.09 -8.20 -15.70
CA THR A 205 2.76 -9.31 -15.02
C THR A 205 4.27 -9.24 -15.23
N TYR A 206 5.05 -9.34 -14.16
CA TYR A 206 6.51 -9.46 -14.19
C TYR A 206 6.89 -10.84 -13.68
N TRP A 207 7.46 -11.69 -14.53
CA TRP A 207 7.87 -13.06 -14.16
C TRP A 207 6.79 -13.83 -13.38
N TYR A 208 5.57 -13.91 -13.92
CA TYR A 208 4.41 -14.58 -13.30
C TYR A 208 3.93 -13.96 -11.98
N GLN A 209 4.37 -12.74 -11.64
CA GLN A 209 4.10 -12.09 -10.36
C GLN A 209 3.75 -10.61 -10.50
N ALA A 210 3.26 -10.02 -9.40
CA ALA A 210 3.04 -8.59 -9.31
C ALA A 210 4.38 -7.84 -9.47
N PRO A 211 4.41 -6.71 -10.20
CA PRO A 211 5.57 -5.83 -10.21
C PRO A 211 5.99 -5.43 -8.79
N SER A 212 7.29 -5.28 -8.54
CA SER A 212 7.82 -5.03 -7.19
C SER A 212 7.18 -3.80 -6.52
N VAL A 213 6.92 -2.74 -7.28
CA VAL A 213 6.25 -1.53 -6.78
C VAL A 213 4.84 -1.81 -6.26
N LEU A 214 4.07 -2.64 -6.98
CA LEU A 214 2.74 -3.09 -6.57
C LEU A 214 2.85 -4.02 -5.36
N LYS A 215 3.79 -4.98 -5.39
CA LYS A 215 4.00 -5.94 -4.30
C LYS A 215 4.39 -5.27 -2.98
N LEU A 216 5.19 -4.20 -3.02
CA LEU A 216 5.53 -3.39 -1.83
C LEU A 216 4.27 -2.81 -1.18
N MET A 217 3.38 -2.21 -1.98
CA MET A 217 2.11 -1.69 -1.48
C MET A 217 1.23 -2.81 -0.88
N ILE A 218 1.09 -3.94 -1.61
CA ILE A 218 0.32 -5.12 -1.16
C ILE A 218 0.81 -5.58 0.21
N ASP A 219 2.12 -5.79 0.37
CA ASP A 219 2.70 -6.30 1.61
C ASP A 219 2.53 -5.32 2.79
N ARG A 220 2.49 -4.03 2.48
CA ARG A 220 2.29 -2.96 3.46
C ARG A 220 0.83 -2.75 3.85
N LEU A 221 -0.11 -3.27 3.07
CA LEU A 221 -1.55 -3.29 3.38
C LEU A 221 -1.95 -4.45 4.30
N VAL A 222 -1.04 -5.36 4.67
CA VAL A 222 -1.34 -6.39 5.69
C VAL A 222 -1.78 -5.80 7.04
N CYS A 223 -1.39 -4.55 7.33
CA CYS A 223 -1.90 -3.85 8.51
C CYS A 223 -3.38 -3.50 8.44
N ALA A 224 -3.96 -3.41 7.24
CA ALA A 224 -5.39 -3.18 7.04
C ALA A 224 -6.22 -4.43 7.33
N ASP A 225 -5.65 -5.63 7.20
CA ASP A 225 -6.36 -6.90 7.42
C ASP A 225 -6.75 -7.09 8.89
N GLY A 226 -5.81 -6.87 9.82
CA GLY A 226 -6.11 -7.04 11.24
C GLY A 226 -5.27 -6.18 12.17
N GLY A 227 -4.59 -5.15 11.66
CA GLY A 227 -3.69 -4.34 12.47
C GLY A 227 -4.38 -3.64 13.64
N ASN A 228 -3.63 -3.46 14.72
CA ASN A 228 -4.05 -2.79 15.94
C ASN A 228 -4.16 -1.27 15.74
N PRO A 229 -5.35 -0.67 15.89
CA PRO A 229 -5.54 0.77 15.76
C PRO A 229 -5.04 1.57 16.99
N ASP A 230 -4.63 0.89 18.06
CA ASP A 230 -4.12 1.49 19.28
C ASP A 230 -2.72 0.96 19.64
N PRO A 231 -1.64 1.64 19.20
CA PRO A 231 -0.26 1.28 19.52
C PRO A 231 0.07 1.23 21.02
N THR A 232 -0.75 1.85 21.86
CA THR A 232 -0.50 1.94 23.31
C THR A 232 -0.81 0.63 24.02
N THR A 233 -1.73 -0.18 23.48
CA THR A 233 -2.06 -1.52 24.00
C THR A 233 -0.89 -2.51 23.97
N THR A 234 0.13 -2.23 23.16
CA THR A 234 1.39 -2.99 23.07
C THR A 234 2.62 -2.12 23.35
N HIS A 235 2.40 -0.92 23.91
CA HIS A 235 3.38 0.14 24.17
C HIS A 235 4.42 0.27 23.05
N GLY A 236 3.93 0.40 21.82
CA GLY A 236 4.73 0.35 20.60
C GLY A 236 4.88 -1.08 20.08
N LYS A 237 6.10 -1.48 19.71
CA LYS A 237 6.37 -2.79 19.06
C LYS A 237 6.88 -3.84 20.05
N LYS A 238 6.24 -3.99 21.23
CA LYS A 238 6.62 -5.03 22.19
C LYS A 238 5.95 -6.37 21.87
N ALA A 239 6.76 -7.31 21.39
CA ALA A 239 6.28 -8.63 20.96
C ALA A 239 5.56 -9.43 22.06
N ALA A 240 6.01 -9.36 23.31
CA ALA A 240 5.40 -10.11 24.41
C ALA A 240 3.97 -9.63 24.70
N GLU A 241 3.76 -8.32 24.73
CA GLU A 241 2.45 -7.70 24.99
C GLU A 241 1.49 -7.98 23.82
N ALA A 242 1.96 -7.87 22.58
CA ALA A 242 1.15 -8.21 21.40
C ALA A 242 0.72 -9.68 21.38
N LYS A 243 1.61 -10.61 21.74
CA LYS A 243 1.28 -12.04 21.88
C LYS A 243 0.26 -12.28 22.98
N ALA A 244 0.39 -11.62 24.12
CA ALA A 244 -0.60 -11.70 25.19
C ALA A 244 -1.96 -11.17 24.73
N LEU A 245 -1.98 -10.07 23.99
CA LEU A 245 -3.19 -9.46 23.45
C LEU A 245 -3.87 -10.39 22.43
N GLU A 246 -3.13 -11.00 21.51
CA GLU A 246 -3.71 -11.92 20.52
C GLU A 246 -4.34 -13.16 21.18
N LEU A 247 -3.67 -13.71 22.20
CA LEU A 247 -4.15 -14.89 22.94
C LEU A 247 -5.41 -14.62 23.77
N LYS A 248 -5.76 -13.35 24.03
CA LYS A 248 -7.04 -12.99 24.66
C LYS A 248 -8.22 -13.06 23.68
N GLY A 249 -7.95 -13.26 22.38
CA GLY A 249 -8.95 -13.28 21.32
C GLY A 249 -8.93 -11.98 20.52
N TRP A 250 -7.98 -11.85 19.59
CA TRP A 250 -7.98 -10.77 18.61
C TRP A 250 -9.08 -10.97 17.56
N ASP A 251 -9.72 -9.89 17.14
CA ASP A 251 -10.95 -9.87 16.35
C ASP A 251 -10.74 -9.68 14.84
N TYR A 252 -9.53 -9.30 14.40
CA TYR A 252 -9.17 -9.14 12.97
C TYR A 252 -10.11 -8.17 12.24
N PRO A 253 -10.04 -6.86 12.54
CA PRO A 253 -11.07 -5.88 12.17
C PRO A 253 -11.30 -5.65 10.67
N LYS A 254 -10.39 -6.04 9.78
CA LYS A 254 -10.43 -5.79 8.33
C LYS A 254 -10.84 -4.35 7.99
N HIS A 255 -9.97 -3.40 8.33
CA HIS A 255 -10.17 -1.95 8.25
C HIS A 255 -10.63 -1.43 6.88
N LEU A 256 -10.42 -2.18 5.80
CA LEU A 256 -10.78 -1.81 4.44
C LEU A 256 -11.95 -2.65 3.86
N ALA A 257 -12.58 -3.52 4.65
CA ALA A 257 -13.68 -4.38 4.20
C ALA A 257 -14.86 -3.59 3.63
N GLY A 258 -15.65 -4.25 2.78
CA GLY A 258 -16.89 -3.69 2.20
C GLY A 258 -16.70 -2.80 0.97
N ARG A 259 -15.48 -2.69 0.43
CA ARG A 259 -15.21 -2.00 -0.84
C ARG A 259 -15.35 -2.96 -2.02
N ALA A 260 -15.85 -2.48 -3.15
CA ALA A 260 -15.83 -3.25 -4.39
C ALA A 260 -14.42 -3.31 -4.99
N TYR A 261 -14.10 -4.34 -5.79
CA TYR A 261 -12.86 -4.36 -6.54
C TYR A 261 -13.00 -4.82 -8.00
N GLY A 262 -12.05 -4.39 -8.82
CA GLY A 262 -11.79 -4.90 -10.17
C GLY A 262 -10.30 -5.03 -10.45
N LEU A 263 -9.97 -5.88 -11.42
CA LEU A 263 -8.62 -6.27 -11.81
C LEU A 263 -8.50 -6.21 -13.33
N VAL A 264 -7.45 -5.54 -13.81
CA VAL A 264 -6.98 -5.60 -15.19
C VAL A 264 -5.53 -6.08 -15.16
N VAL A 265 -5.32 -7.36 -15.46
CA VAL A 265 -3.98 -7.94 -15.53
C VAL A 265 -3.61 -8.17 -16.99
N HIS A 266 -2.52 -7.57 -17.44
CA HIS A 266 -2.03 -7.79 -18.81
C HIS A 266 -0.61 -8.31 -18.83
N GLY A 267 -0.24 -8.91 -19.95
CA GLY A 267 1.10 -9.41 -20.20
C GLY A 267 1.29 -9.67 -21.69
N ASP A 268 2.47 -10.13 -22.07
CA ASP A 268 2.77 -10.36 -23.48
C ASP A 268 2.73 -11.86 -23.85
N VAL A 269 2.99 -12.76 -22.89
CA VAL A 269 3.10 -14.21 -23.17
C VAL A 269 2.51 -15.10 -22.09
N ALA A 270 2.80 -14.85 -20.81
CA ALA A 270 2.41 -15.76 -19.73
C ALA A 270 2.21 -15.05 -18.39
N GLY A 271 1.45 -15.69 -17.48
CA GLY A 271 1.40 -15.33 -16.06
C GLY A 271 0.31 -14.34 -15.65
N THR A 272 -0.56 -13.92 -16.58
CA THR A 272 -1.67 -13.01 -16.30
C THR A 272 -2.74 -13.66 -15.42
N GLU A 273 -3.14 -14.89 -15.75
CA GLU A 273 -4.15 -15.67 -15.03
C GLU A 273 -3.77 -15.92 -13.57
N SER A 274 -2.51 -16.32 -13.33
CA SER A 274 -1.99 -16.58 -11.98
C SER A 274 -1.94 -15.32 -11.15
N LEU A 275 -1.45 -14.21 -11.72
CA LEU A 275 -1.42 -12.93 -11.02
C LEU A 275 -2.85 -12.43 -10.71
N ARG A 276 -3.78 -12.52 -11.66
CA ARG A 276 -5.19 -12.13 -11.42
C ARG A 276 -5.80 -12.93 -10.26
N ARG A 277 -5.60 -14.25 -10.23
CA ARG A 277 -6.07 -15.11 -9.13
C ARG A 277 -5.46 -14.69 -7.79
N ASN A 278 -4.14 -14.51 -7.74
CA ASN A 278 -3.45 -14.10 -6.52
C ASN A 278 -3.94 -12.74 -5.99
N LEU A 279 -4.24 -11.78 -6.88
CA LEU A 279 -4.78 -10.48 -6.49
C LEU A 279 -6.23 -10.58 -6.01
N ALA A 280 -7.06 -11.38 -6.67
CA ALA A 280 -8.45 -11.62 -6.25
C ALA A 280 -8.49 -12.26 -4.85
N ASP A 281 -7.73 -13.34 -4.64
CA ASP A 281 -7.66 -14.04 -3.35
C ASP A 281 -7.20 -13.11 -2.22
N TRP A 282 -6.25 -12.21 -2.50
CA TRP A 282 -5.81 -11.19 -1.54
C TRP A 282 -6.91 -10.18 -1.19
N LEU A 283 -7.64 -9.67 -2.19
CA LEU A 283 -8.70 -8.67 -1.97
C LEU A 283 -9.91 -9.28 -1.26
N ASP A 284 -10.28 -10.51 -1.62
CA ASP A 284 -11.32 -11.29 -0.95
C ASP A 284 -10.95 -11.54 0.52
N TRP A 285 -9.69 -11.92 0.79
CA TRP A 285 -9.17 -12.10 2.15
C TRP A 285 -9.33 -10.84 2.99
N MET A 286 -8.98 -9.67 2.44
CA MET A 286 -9.14 -8.36 3.10
C MET A 286 -10.61 -7.92 3.26
N GLY A 287 -11.57 -8.69 2.77
CA GLY A 287 -12.99 -8.40 2.92
C GLY A 287 -13.57 -7.47 1.85
N LEU A 288 -12.86 -7.24 0.74
CA LEU A 288 -13.42 -6.55 -0.42
C LEU A 288 -14.38 -7.47 -1.18
N ILE A 289 -15.22 -6.89 -2.04
CA ILE A 289 -16.31 -7.55 -2.74
C ILE A 289 -16.02 -7.56 -4.24
N ASP A 290 -15.98 -8.75 -4.84
CA ASP A 290 -15.85 -8.91 -6.29
C ASP A 290 -17.02 -8.20 -7.00
N ALA A 291 -16.71 -7.32 -7.97
CA ALA A 291 -17.70 -6.63 -8.77
C ALA A 291 -18.25 -7.46 -9.95
N GLY A 292 -18.01 -8.78 -9.97
CA GLY A 292 -18.55 -9.76 -10.91
C GLY A 292 -17.54 -10.27 -11.95
N LYS A 293 -17.96 -11.22 -12.80
CA LYS A 293 -17.08 -11.86 -13.79
C LYS A 293 -16.35 -10.86 -14.71
N GLN A 294 -17.01 -9.78 -15.08
CA GLN A 294 -16.45 -8.76 -15.98
C GLN A 294 -15.43 -7.84 -15.30
N SER A 295 -15.36 -7.80 -13.96
CA SER A 295 -14.35 -7.03 -13.24
C SER A 295 -13.03 -7.77 -13.03
N ALA A 296 -12.92 -9.05 -13.38
CA ALA A 296 -11.70 -9.83 -13.22
C ALA A 296 -11.08 -10.17 -14.60
N LEU A 297 -10.36 -9.22 -15.18
CA LEU A 297 -9.80 -9.33 -16.53
C LEU A 297 -8.33 -9.77 -16.49
N ASP A 298 -7.99 -10.78 -17.30
CA ASP A 298 -6.62 -11.16 -17.63
C ASP A 298 -6.46 -11.35 -19.15
N ARG A 299 -5.50 -10.67 -19.79
CA ARG A 299 -5.31 -10.73 -21.25
C ARG A 299 -3.85 -10.61 -21.66
N TYR A 300 -3.52 -11.23 -22.79
CA TYR A 300 -2.27 -10.95 -23.49
C TYR A 300 -2.47 -9.84 -24.52
N VAL A 301 -1.56 -8.86 -24.55
CA VAL A 301 -1.58 -7.77 -25.54
C VAL A 301 -0.41 -7.99 -26.49
N GLY A 302 -0.72 -8.40 -27.73
CA GLY A 302 0.30 -8.77 -28.72
C GLY A 302 0.98 -10.10 -28.37
N TYR A 303 0.19 -11.17 -28.22
CA TYR A 303 0.69 -12.49 -27.84
C TYR A 303 1.80 -12.97 -28.79
N TYR A 304 3.02 -13.13 -28.27
CA TYR A 304 4.24 -13.44 -29.05
C TYR A 304 4.60 -12.44 -30.16
N GLU A 305 3.99 -11.25 -30.18
CA GLU A 305 4.34 -10.19 -31.12
C GLU A 305 5.58 -9.40 -30.65
N SER A 306 6.05 -8.48 -31.51
CA SER A 306 7.16 -7.60 -31.22
C SER A 306 6.83 -6.62 -30.09
N TYR A 307 7.70 -6.52 -29.08
CA TYR A 307 7.57 -5.51 -28.03
C TYR A 307 7.65 -4.07 -28.56
N ALA A 308 8.36 -3.86 -29.67
CA ALA A 308 8.52 -2.55 -30.29
C ALA A 308 7.19 -1.99 -30.82
N ASP A 309 6.27 -2.86 -31.24
CA ASP A 309 4.97 -2.48 -31.78
C ASP A 309 3.87 -2.48 -30.71
N SER A 310 4.21 -2.77 -29.45
CA SER A 310 3.24 -3.08 -28.39
C SER A 310 2.18 -2.02 -28.15
N HIS A 311 2.51 -0.73 -28.31
CA HIS A 311 1.55 0.36 -28.22
C HIS A 311 0.62 0.43 -29.44
N ALA A 312 1.13 0.21 -30.65
CA ALA A 312 0.34 0.14 -31.87
C ALA A 312 -0.55 -1.12 -31.91
N THR A 313 -0.09 -2.24 -31.35
CA THR A 313 -0.93 -3.43 -31.14
C THR A 313 -2.06 -3.12 -30.17
N LEU A 314 -1.77 -2.44 -29.05
CA LEU A 314 -2.79 -2.01 -28.09
C LEU A 314 -3.82 -1.06 -28.73
N ASP A 315 -3.38 -0.17 -29.63
CA ASP A 315 -4.28 0.76 -30.34
C ASP A 315 -5.32 0.05 -31.19
N LYS A 316 -4.93 -1.06 -31.84
CA LYS A 316 -5.78 -1.83 -32.74
C LYS A 316 -6.71 -2.80 -32.01
N ASP A 317 -6.39 -3.17 -30.77
CA ASP A 317 -7.16 -4.12 -29.98
C ASP A 317 -8.37 -3.45 -29.28
N GLU A 318 -9.32 -2.98 -30.09
CA GLU A 318 -10.53 -2.30 -29.59
C GLU A 318 -11.35 -3.17 -28.63
N ALA A 319 -11.34 -4.49 -28.83
CA ALA A 319 -12.01 -5.43 -27.95
C ALA A 319 -11.41 -5.41 -26.55
N PHE A 320 -10.08 -5.50 -26.43
CA PHE A 320 -9.41 -5.39 -25.13
C PHE A 320 -9.64 -4.03 -24.48
N GLN A 321 -9.60 -2.94 -25.24
CA GLN A 321 -9.90 -1.60 -24.71
C GLN A 321 -11.32 -1.54 -24.12
N GLU A 322 -12.30 -2.15 -24.79
CA GLU A 322 -13.68 -2.23 -24.31
C GLU A 322 -13.83 -3.17 -23.10
N GLU A 323 -13.05 -4.24 -23.01
CA GLU A 323 -12.98 -5.09 -21.82
C GLU A 323 -12.48 -4.32 -20.60
N VAL A 324 -11.46 -3.47 -20.75
CA VAL A 324 -10.99 -2.57 -19.67
C VAL A 324 -12.10 -1.61 -19.24
N ARG A 325 -12.85 -1.04 -20.20
CA ARG A 325 -14.03 -0.20 -19.89
C ARG A 325 -15.11 -1.00 -19.15
N ASN A 326 -15.34 -2.26 -19.52
CA ASN A 326 -16.30 -3.14 -18.86
C ASN A 326 -15.92 -3.42 -17.40
N VAL A 327 -14.63 -3.59 -17.09
CA VAL A 327 -14.17 -3.68 -15.68
C VAL A 327 -14.62 -2.45 -14.89
N ALA A 328 -14.39 -1.25 -15.45
CA ALA A 328 -14.80 0.00 -14.80
C ALA A 328 -16.32 0.14 -14.65
N ARG A 329 -17.11 -0.27 -15.67
CA ARG A 329 -18.58 -0.29 -15.59
C ARG A 329 -19.07 -1.25 -14.50
N SER A 330 -18.45 -2.43 -14.39
CA SER A 330 -18.79 -3.44 -13.39
C SER A 330 -18.55 -2.91 -11.98
N VAL A 331 -17.38 -2.29 -11.75
CA VAL A 331 -17.05 -1.67 -10.45
C VAL A 331 -17.96 -0.48 -10.14
N ALA A 332 -18.29 0.36 -11.13
CA ALA A 332 -19.24 1.46 -10.94
C ALA A 332 -20.62 0.95 -10.50
N ALA A 333 -21.14 -0.10 -11.15
CA ALA A 333 -22.40 -0.72 -10.78
C ALA A 333 -22.36 -1.32 -9.36
N ALA A 334 -21.29 -2.05 -9.03
CA ALA A 334 -21.09 -2.62 -7.69
C ALA A 334 -21.02 -1.53 -6.61
N VAL A 335 -20.27 -0.45 -6.83
CA VAL A 335 -20.22 0.71 -5.92
C VAL A 335 -21.60 1.34 -5.77
N GLY A 336 -22.36 1.50 -6.85
CA GLY A 336 -23.73 2.01 -6.80
C GLY A 336 -24.64 1.15 -5.89
N GLN A 337 -24.55 -0.18 -6.01
CA GLN A 337 -25.30 -1.10 -5.16
C GLN A 337 -24.81 -1.09 -3.71
N LEU A 338 -23.50 -0.99 -3.46
CA LEU A 338 -22.94 -0.85 -2.10
C LEU A 338 -23.49 0.40 -1.41
N ARG A 339 -23.49 1.54 -2.10
CA ARG A 339 -23.98 2.82 -1.59
C ARG A 339 -25.49 2.80 -1.29
N GLN A 340 -26.23 1.90 -1.94
CA GLN A 340 -27.66 1.68 -1.69
C GLN A 340 -27.92 0.62 -0.62
N GLY A 341 -26.89 -0.05 -0.09
CA GLY A 341 -27.05 -1.19 0.81
C GLY A 341 -27.70 -2.40 0.14
N ALA A 342 -27.47 -2.59 -1.16
CA ALA A 342 -28.03 -3.69 -1.95
C ALA A 342 -27.00 -4.79 -2.29
N LEU A 343 -25.70 -4.46 -2.27
CA LEU A 343 -24.64 -5.43 -2.51
C LEU A 343 -24.09 -5.95 -1.18
N HIS A 344 -24.24 -7.24 -0.96
CA HIS A 344 -23.82 -7.95 0.25
C HIS A 344 -23.04 -9.20 -0.12
N LYS A 345 -22.11 -9.62 0.75
CA LYS A 345 -21.49 -10.93 0.60
C LYS A 345 -22.51 -11.99 1.04
N PRO A 346 -22.75 -13.06 0.25
CA PRO A 346 -23.74 -14.08 0.59
C PRO A 346 -23.49 -14.77 1.95
N ASP A 347 -22.25 -14.76 2.43
CA ASP A 347 -21.80 -15.39 3.67
C ASP A 347 -21.58 -14.39 4.82
N GLU A 348 -22.00 -13.12 4.70
CA GLU A 348 -21.75 -12.09 5.73
C GLU A 348 -22.31 -12.43 7.13
N ALA A 349 -23.41 -13.18 7.17
CA ALA A 349 -24.05 -13.60 8.42
C ALA A 349 -23.47 -14.92 8.97
N ILE A 350 -22.57 -15.58 8.24
CA ILE A 350 -21.96 -16.84 8.65
C ILE A 350 -20.78 -16.53 9.55
N THR A 351 -20.89 -16.91 10.83
CA THR A 351 -19.76 -16.79 11.76
C THR A 351 -18.63 -17.75 11.33
N PRO A 352 -17.42 -17.24 11.08
CA PRO A 352 -16.29 -18.09 10.73
C PRO A 352 -15.96 -19.06 11.86
N ALA A 353 -15.64 -20.32 11.52
CA ALA A 353 -15.16 -21.28 12.50
C ALA A 353 -13.77 -20.91 13.07
N ARG A 354 -13.04 -20.06 12.36
CA ARG A 354 -11.74 -19.51 12.77
C ARG A 354 -11.78 -17.99 12.55
N PRO A 355 -11.27 -17.18 13.50
CA PRO A 355 -11.28 -15.72 13.37
C PRO A 355 -10.30 -15.18 12.32
N LYS A 356 -9.44 -16.06 11.76
CA LYS A 356 -8.49 -15.77 10.69
C LYS A 356 -9.02 -16.27 9.36
#